data_AF-A0A3D5Y3M0-F1
#
_entry.id   AF-A0A3D5Y3M0-F1
#
_cell.length_a   1.000
_cell.length_b   1.000
_cell.length_c   1.000
_cell.angle_alpha   90.00
_cell.angle_beta   90.00
_cell.angle_gamma   90.00
#
_symmetry.space_group_name_H-M   'P 1'
#
loop_
_entity.id
_entity.type
_entity.pdbx_description
1 polymer ?
#
loop_
_entity_poly.entity_id
_entity_poly.type
_entity_poly.pdbx_seq_one_letter_code
_entity_poly.pdbx_strand_id
1 'polypeptide(L)' 'MIVTPSLKARKQILIVDDEQEIRSLVQRYLGREGFDVVGAGDGDTMRECLKSSQPDLVIMDIRLPGADGVS' A
#
# COMPACT_ATOMS: atom_id res chain seq x y z
N MET A 1 -21.04 -27.34 18.43
CA MET A 1 -20.86 -25.90 18.14
C MET A 1 -19.63 -25.78 17.27
N ILE A 2 -19.81 -25.53 15.97
CA ILE A 2 -18.70 -25.43 15.01
C ILE A 2 -18.31 -23.96 14.97
N VAL A 3 -17.14 -23.61 15.48
CA VAL A 3 -16.59 -22.25 15.32
C VAL A 3 -16.02 -22.14 13.92
N THR A 4 -16.70 -21.41 13.04
CA THR A 4 -16.17 -21.10 11.71
C THR A 4 -14.99 -20.13 11.91
N PRO A 5 -13.76 -20.47 11.47
CA PRO A 5 -12.68 -19.49 11.51
C PRO A 5 -13.07 -18.33 10.60
N SER A 6 -13.14 -17.12 11.17
CA SER A 6 -13.20 -15.90 10.37
C SER A 6 -11.97 -15.90 9.46
N LEU A 7 -12.19 -15.97 8.14
CA LEU A 7 -11.13 -15.77 7.16
C LEU A 7 -10.56 -14.37 7.43
N LYS A 8 -9.40 -14.30 8.08
CA LYS A 8 -8.73 -13.04 8.35
C LYS A 8 -8.46 -12.40 6.99
N ALA A 9 -9.17 -11.30 6.68
CA ALA A 9 -8.92 -10.54 5.47
C ALA A 9 -7.44 -10.14 5.44
N ARG A 10 -6.78 -10.31 4.29
CA ARG A 10 -5.39 -9.89 4.13
C ARG A 10 -5.30 -8.40 4.42
N LYS A 11 -4.33 -8.02 5.24
CA LYS A 11 -4.08 -6.61 5.56
C LYS A 11 -3.55 -5.91 4.31
N GLN A 12 -4.09 -4.75 4.00
CA GLN A 12 -3.75 -4.00 2.79
C GLN A 12 -2.70 -2.93 3.11
N ILE A 13 -1.67 -2.84 2.29
CA ILE A 13 -0.58 -1.87 2.39
C ILE A 13 -0.52 -1.05 1.09
N LEU A 14 -0.43 0.27 1.22
CA LEU A 14 -0.17 1.18 0.11
C LEU A 14 1.30 1.62 0.14
N ILE A 15 2.06 1.36 -0.93
CA ILE A 15 3.41 1.91 -1.13
C ILE A 15 3.36 3.09 -2.11
N VAL A 16 3.91 4.23 -1.71
CA VAL A 16 3.96 5.47 -2.49
C VAL A 16 5.42 5.87 -2.70
N ASP A 17 5.88 5.81 -3.94
CA ASP A 17 7.28 6.03 -4.31
C ASP A 17 7.29 6.26 -5.83
N ASP A 18 8.06 7.19 -6.41
CA ASP A 18 8.09 7.42 -7.86
C ASP A 18 8.92 6.35 -8.61
N GLU A 19 9.83 5.66 -7.93
CA GLU A 19 10.67 4.60 -8.49
C GLU A 19 9.90 3.26 -8.59
N GLN A 20 9.56 2.86 -9.82
CA GLN A 20 8.81 1.62 -10.08
C GLN A 20 9.52 0.36 -9.54
N GLU A 21 10.85 0.33 -9.57
CA GLU A 21 11.63 -0.80 -9.08
C GLU A 21 11.47 -1.00 -7.57
N ILE A 22 11.47 0.09 -6.80
CA ILE A 22 11.23 0.08 -5.36
C ILE A 22 9.82 -0.39 -5.05
N ARG A 23 8.79 0.16 -5.71
CA ARG A 23 7.40 -0.30 -5.54
C ARG A 23 7.26 -1.80 -5.80
N SER A 24 7.85 -2.28 -6.89
CA SER A 24 7.78 -3.69 -7.29
C SER A 24 8.50 -4.61 -6.28
N LEU A 25 9.63 -4.17 -5.74
CA LEU A 25 10.36 -4.90 -4.71
C LEU A 25 9.53 -5.03 -3.42
N VAL A 26 8.96 -3.91 -2.94
CA VAL A 26 8.13 -3.86 -1.73
C VAL A 26 6.88 -4.73 -1.91
N GLN A 27 6.17 -4.61 -3.03
CA GLN A 27 4.99 -5.42 -3.33
C GLN A 27 5.31 -6.92 -3.31
N ARG A 28 6.41 -7.35 -3.94
CA ARG A 28 6.82 -8.76 -3.96
C ARG A 28 7.21 -9.26 -2.57
N TYR A 29 7.93 -8.46 -1.79
CA TYR A 29 8.38 -8.85 -0.46
C TYR A 29 7.20 -8.99 0.50
N LEU A 30 6.41 -7.94 0.66
CA LEU A 30 5.26 -7.94 1.58
C LEU A 30 4.11 -8.83 1.09
N GLY A 31 3.94 -9.01 -0.22
CA GLY A 31 2.98 -9.96 -0.77
C GLY A 31 3.28 -11.42 -0.39
N ARG A 32 4.58 -11.79 -0.28
CA ARG A 32 5.00 -13.11 0.21
C ARG A 32 4.69 -13.31 1.68
N GLU A 33 4.71 -12.23 2.47
CA GLU A 33 4.34 -12.23 3.89
C GLU A 33 2.81 -12.23 4.12
N GLY A 34 2.01 -12.29 3.05
CA GLY A 34 0.55 -12.44 3.12
C GLY A 34 -0.23 -11.12 3.13
N PHE A 35 0.42 -9.99 2.88
CA PHE A 35 -0.24 -8.70 2.69
C PHE A 35 -0.80 -8.56 1.28
N ASP A 36 -1.85 -7.76 1.15
CA ASP A 36 -2.27 -7.21 -0.15
C ASP A 36 -1.57 -5.87 -0.33
N VAL A 37 -0.84 -5.66 -1.44
CA VAL A 37 0.05 -4.49 -1.58
C VAL A 37 -0.22 -3.76 -2.88
N VAL A 38 -0.70 -2.53 -2.76
CA VAL A 38 -1.02 -1.63 -3.87
C VAL A 38 0.07 -0.56 -3.97
N GLY A 39 0.46 -0.18 -5.18
CA GLY A 39 1.49 0.83 -5.42
C GLY A 39 0.92 2.09 -6.09
N ALA A 40 1.38 3.26 -5.65
CA ALA A 40 1.12 4.56 -6.26
C ALA A 40 2.45 5.23 -6.61
N GLY A 41 2.56 5.79 -7.83
CA GLY A 41 3.78 6.45 -8.32
C GLY A 41 3.87 7.94 -7.98
N ASP A 42 2.76 8.53 -7.55
CA ASP A 42 2.60 9.95 -7.30
C ASP A 42 1.46 10.17 -6.31
N GLY A 43 1.32 11.41 -5.83
CA GLY A 43 0.29 11.73 -4.84
C GLY A 43 -1.14 11.71 -5.38
N ASP A 44 -1.35 11.85 -6.69
CA ASP A 44 -2.70 11.80 -7.26
C ASP A 44 -3.21 10.36 -7.29
N THR A 45 -2.39 9.42 -7.76
CA THR A 45 -2.65 7.98 -7.67
C THR A 45 -2.81 7.54 -6.22
N MET A 46 -1.98 8.06 -5.30
CA MET A 46 -2.15 7.80 -3.86
C MET A 46 -3.53 8.24 -3.36
N ARG A 47 -3.97 9.45 -3.70
CA ARG A 47 -5.28 9.98 -3.30
C ARG A 47 -6.43 9.16 -3.88
N GLU A 48 -6.30 8.68 -5.12
CA GLU A 48 -7.28 7.78 -5.72
C GLU A 48 -7.34 6.43 -5.00
N CYS A 49 -6.19 5.86 -4.62
CA CYS A 49 -6.13 4.66 -3.79
C CYS A 49 -6.82 4.90 -2.43
N LEU A 50 -6.50 5.99 -1.74
CA LEU A 50 -7.09 6.31 -0.43
C LEU A 50 -8.60 6.61 -0.49
N LYS A 51 -9.13 7.04 -1.63
CA LYS A 51 -10.58 7.21 -1.84
C LYS A 51 -11.30 5.90 -2.14
N SER A 52 -10.62 4.97 -2.80
CA SER A 52 -11.20 3.70 -3.27
C SER A 52 -11.00 2.54 -2.29
N SER A 53 -10.01 2.63 -1.39
CA SER A 53 -9.74 1.64 -0.35
C SER A 53 -9.29 2.28 0.98
N GLN A 54 -9.30 1.49 2.05
CA GLN A 54 -8.77 1.85 3.37
C GLN A 54 -7.57 0.96 3.68
N PRO A 55 -6.36 1.31 3.22
CA PRO A 55 -5.16 0.54 3.56
C PRO A 55 -4.92 0.58 5.08
N ASP A 56 -4.48 -0.54 5.64
CA ASP A 56 -4.12 -0.66 7.06
C ASP A 56 -2.77 0.03 7.37
N LEU A 57 -1.94 0.24 6.36
CA LEU A 57 -0.64 0.90 6.44
C LEU A 57 -0.31 1.61 5.13
N VAL A 58 0.29 2.80 5.22
CA VAL A 58 0.91 3.50 4.08
C VAL A 58 2.42 3.57 4.31
N ILE A 59 3.19 3.17 3.31
CA ILE A 59 4.64 3.35 3.23
C ILE A 59 4.87 4.43 2.17
N MET A 60 5.52 5.54 2.51
CA MET A 60 5.65 6.69 1.62
C MET A 60 7.09 7.15 1.56
N ASP A 61 7.61 7.38 0.35
CA ASP A 61 8.88 8.06 0.15
C ASP A 61 8.76 9.54 0.55
N ILE A 62 9.71 9.97 1.37
CA ILE A 62 9.80 11.35 1.87
C ILE A 62 10.31 12.31 0.78
N ARG A 63 10.98 11.80 -0.26
CA ARG A 63 11.53 12.61 -1.36
C ARG A 63 10.56 12.76 -2.53
N LEU A 64 9.37 12.19 -2.44
CA LEU A 64 8.37 12.24 -3.51
C LEU A 64 8.07 13.70 -3.92
N PRO A 65 8.35 14.10 -5.17
CA PRO A 65 8.16 15.48 -5.62
C PRO A 65 6.69 15.78 -5.93
N GLY A 66 6.15 16.83 -5.30
CA GLY A 66 4.80 17.33 -5.56
C GLY A 66 3.70 16.38 -5.07
N ALA A 67 2.91 16.84 -4.10
CA ALA A 67 1.81 16.15 -3.38
C ALA A 67 2.14 15.58 -1.98
N ASP A 68 3.37 15.83 -1.52
CA ASP A 68 3.70 16.23 -0.15
C ASP A 68 3.84 15.08 0.86
N GLY A 69 5.04 14.49 0.88
CA GLY A 69 5.51 13.66 1.98
C GLY A 69 5.56 14.36 3.35
N VAL A 70 5.42 15.70 3.38
CA VAL A 70 5.06 16.57 4.52
C VAL A 70 4.56 17.91 3.93
N SER A 71 3.26 18.22 4.06
CA SER A 71 2.71 19.58 4.01
C SER A 71 1.48 19.69 4.91
#